data_AF-A0A1H0TYU7-F1
#
_entry.id   AF-A0A1H0TYU7-F1
#
_cell.length_a   1.000
_cell.length_b   1.000
_cell.length_c   1.000
_cell.angle_alpha   90.00
_cell.angle_beta   90.00
_cell.angle_gamma   90.00
#
_symmetry.space_group_name_H-M   'P 1'
#
loop_
_entity.id
_entity.type
_entity.pdbx_description
1 polymer ?
#
loop_
_entity_poly.entity_id
_entity_poly.type
_entity_poly.pdbx_seq_one_letter_code
_entity_poly.pdbx_strand_id
1 'polypeptide(L)' 'MLNGLYKMKISDTLLIRAYKEAVSLGLSQEFIQMLKEEINHRNLNQKMSS' A
#
# COMPACT_ATOMS: atom_id res chain seq x y z
N MET A 1 15.65 19.08 17.60
CA MET A 1 15.52 17.77 16.92
C MET A 1 14.04 17.53 16.68
N LEU A 2 13.57 17.61 15.43
CA LEU A 2 12.15 17.42 15.06
C LEU A 2 11.85 15.92 14.92
N ASN A 3 11.63 15.23 16.04
CA ASN A 3 11.13 13.85 16.04
C ASN A 3 9.63 13.88 16.32
N GLY A 4 8.81 13.63 15.29
CA GLY A 4 7.37 13.46 15.51
C GLY A 4 6.45 13.95 14.40
N LEU A 5 6.84 13.88 13.13
CA LEU A 5 5.82 13.78 12.08
C LEU A 5 5.21 12.39 12.26
N TYR A 6 4.01 12.33 12.86
CA TYR A 6 3.17 11.15 12.88
C TYR A 6 3.17 10.56 11.46
N LYS A 7 3.93 9.49 11.26
CA LYS A 7 3.95 8.72 10.02
C LYS A 7 2.56 8.09 9.95
N MET A 8 1.59 8.81 9.37
CA MET A 8 0.20 8.40 9.31
C MET A 8 0.17 7.12 8.49
N LYS A 9 0.23 5.97 9.18
CA LYS A 9 0.22 4.67 8.54
C LYS A 9 -1.17 4.48 7.97
N ILE A 10 -1.25 4.37 6.65
CA ILE A 10 -2.50 4.00 6.00
C ILE A 10 -2.95 2.64 6.54
N SER A 11 -4.25 2.43 6.71
CA SER A 11 -4.77 1.13 7.17
C SER A 11 -4.55 0.04 6.10
N ASP A 12 -4.53 -1.22 6.53
CA ASP A 12 -4.39 -2.37 5.62
C ASP A 12 -5.44 -2.36 4.50
N THR A 13 -6.70 -2.08 4.86
CA THR A 13 -7.81 -1.99 3.91
C THR A 13 -7.59 -0.88 2.89
N LEU A 14 -7.11 0.29 3.33
CA LEU A 14 -6.84 1.40 2.44
C LEU A 14 -5.64 1.13 1.53
N LEU A 15 -4.60 0.47 2.04
CA LEU A 15 -3.43 0.06 1.25
C LEU A 15 -3.82 -0.93 0.14
N ILE A 16 -4.60 -1.96 0.48
CA ILE A 16 -5.07 -2.96 -0.49
C ILE A 16 -5.97 -2.30 -1.55
N ARG A 17 -6.87 -1.40 -1.12
CA ARG A 17 -7.76 -0.67 -2.04
C ARG A 17 -6.96 0.22 -2.98
N ALA A 18 -6.01 0.99 -2.44
CA ALA A 18 -5.14 1.86 -3.24
C ALA A 18 -4.34 1.06 -4.27
N TYR A 19 -3.82 -0.12 -3.91
CA TYR A 19 -3.15 -1.01 -4.86
C TYR A 19 -4.08 -1.46 -6.00
N LYS A 20 -5.29 -1.94 -5.67
CA LYS A 20 -6.27 -2.41 -6.66
C LYS A 20 -6.68 -1.28 -7.61
N GLU A 21 -6.95 -0.10 -7.08
CA GLU A 21 -7.31 1.08 -7.89
C GLU A 21 -6.13 1.55 -8.76
N ALA A 22 -4.90 1.59 -8.22
CA ALA A 22 -3.71 1.97 -8.97
C ALA A 22 -3.45 1.05 -10.18
N VAL A 23 -3.65 -0.26 -10.01
CA VAL A 23 -3.58 -1.24 -11.11
C VAL A 23 -4.69 -0.98 -12.12
N SER A 24 -5.93 -0.80 -11.67
CA SER A 24 -7.09 -0.57 -12.55
C SER A 24 -7.00 0.71 -13.36
N LEU A 25 -6.39 1.76 -12.81
CA LEU A 25 -6.20 3.05 -13.47
C LEU A 25 -4.97 3.08 -14.37
N GLY A 26 -4.16 2.01 -14.39
CA GLY A 26 -2.91 1.98 -15.16
C GLY A 26 -1.89 3.01 -14.68
N LEU A 27 -1.80 3.24 -13.36
CA LEU A 27 -0.80 4.14 -12.78
C LEU A 27 0.63 3.60 -13.00
N SER A 28 1.63 4.41 -12.66
CA SER A 28 3.03 4.04 -12.89
C SER A 28 3.40 2.73 -12.20
N GLN A 29 4.22 1.93 -12.88
CA GLN A 29 4.68 0.64 -12.36
C GLN A 29 5.48 0.81 -11.07
N GLU A 30 6.25 1.89 -10.96
CA GLU A 30 6.99 2.25 -9.74
C GLU A 30 6.05 2.46 -8.55
N PHE A 31 4.93 3.17 -8.74
CA PHE A 31 3.94 3.40 -7.70
C PHE A 31 3.24 2.11 -7.28
N ILE A 32 2.83 1.30 -8.26
CA ILE A 32 2.23 -0.02 -8.01
C ILE A 32 3.20 -0.93 -7.24
N GLN A 33 4.49 -0.91 -7.60
CA GLN A 33 5.52 -1.69 -6.95
C GLN A 33 5.74 -1.27 -5.50
N MET A 34 5.78 0.04 -5.21
CA MET A 34 5.87 0.54 -3.83
C MET A 34 4.70 0.06 -2.96
N LEU A 35 3.47 0.09 -3.50
CA LEU A 35 2.30 -0.41 -2.76
C LEU A 35 2.39 -1.93 -2.52
N LYS A 36 2.85 -2.69 -3.53
CA LYS A 36 3.03 -4.14 -3.43
C LYS A 36 4.07 -4.50 -2.38
N GLU A 37 5.17 -3.77 -2.31
CA GLU A 37 6.23 -3.97 -1.30
C GLU A 37 5.72 -3.72 0.11
N GLU A 38 4.94 -2.66 0.33
CA GLU A 38 4.36 -2.39 1.64
C GLU A 38 3.30 -3.43 2.05
N ILE A 39 2.51 -3.94 1.10
CA ILE A 39 1.58 -5.06 1.32
C ILE A 39 2.33 -6.34 1.74
N ASN A 40 3.42 -6.66 1.04
CA ASN A 40 4.29 -7.80 1.35
C ASN A 40 4.92 -7.65 2.74
N HIS A 41 5.48 -6.47 3.03
CA HIS A 41 6.12 -6.15 4.30
C HIS A 41 5.16 -6.31 5.49
N ARG A 42 3.87 -6.02 5.29
CA ARG A 42 2.81 -6.19 6.30
C ARG A 42 2.15 -7.57 6.31
N ASN A 43 2.61 -8.51 5.49
CA ASN A 43 2.03 -9.84 5.32
C ASN A 43 0.53 -9.83 4.94
N LEU A 44 0.10 -8.87 4.11
CA LEU A 44 -1.31 -8.68 3.73
C LEU A 44 -1.74 -9.44 2.47
N ASN A 45 -0.82 -10.17 1.83
CA ASN A 45 -1.11 -10.92 0.59
C ASN A 45 -2.30 -11.86 0.72
N GLN A 46 -2.50 -12.47 1.89
CA GLN A 46 -3.64 -13.38 2.10
C GLN A 46 -4.99 -12.67 2.12
N LYS A 47 -5.02 -11.38 2.52
CA LYS A 47 -6.23 -10.54 2.51
C LYS A 47 -6.58 -10.03 1.10
N MET A 48 -5.69 -10.18 0.12
CA MET A 48 -5.97 -9.78 -1.27
C MET A 48 -6.76 -10.82 -2.05
N SER A 49 -6.62 -12.09 -1.69
CA SER A 49 -7.21 -13.25 -2.37
C SER A 49 -8.56 -13.70 -1.80
N SER A 50 -9.02 -13.05 -0.71
CA SER A 50 -10.34 -13.30 -0.09
C SER A 50 -11.42 -12.42 -0.68
#